data_AF-A0A7T8JZW2-F1
#
_entry.id   AF-A0A7T8JZW2-F1
#
_cell.length_a   1.000
_cell.length_b   1.000
_cell.length_c   1.000
_cell.angle_alpha   90.00
_cell.angle_beta   90.00
_cell.angle_gamma   90.00
#
_symmetry.space_group_name_H-M   'P 1'
#
loop_
_entity.id
_entity.type
_entity.pdbx_description
1 polymer ?
#
loop_
_entity_poly.entity_id
_entity_poly.type
_entity_poly.pdbx_seq_one_letter_code
_entity_poly.pdbx_strand_id
1 'polypeptide(L)'
;PCHGHDDFAVGKSAGLDLENKFIDSDGNFRFSDHHPLEGKSIFDDGKVIDFFSGAILHSDTIKHSYPFDWRTNKPVMITTSHQWFFDTKQVSPKAHEIVNNSLFMDNLLNRPYWCISRQRVWGVPIPVFYRKDSGESVVNQTLIQRCIQLVSDHGTDFWWKLSDTEILEGTGLSASEYRKGHDIFDVWFDSGISWSTLPSVKADVYLEGYDQFNGWFYTSLLTGNIFVHGFTMDEKGKKMSKSLGNVVSPSDINTDVLRYWVAAHGSLSSSILVTEGAFADSKTEVDKIRNALKTNLCCGLTSVILKSLVHWTEPILPLLKAELSQHTNPFPSTHYPESVAQVEALLPIRDEVLRLMKNGKWTLIIDSLNASITPEDLREILRADQVVYGEYVSEDWKLRVIPGCSLNPCLDVGYIVPRKRTRL
;
A
#
# COMPACT_ATOMS: atom_id res chain seq x y z
N PRO A 1 3.99 -42.24 2.93
CA PRO A 1 4.75 -40.98 2.76
C PRO A 1 4.08 -39.97 1.82
N CYS A 2 3.39 -40.43 0.77
CA CYS A 2 2.96 -39.57 -0.33
C CYS A 2 1.75 -38.67 -0.06
N HIS A 3 1.03 -38.85 1.07
CA HIS A 3 -0.27 -38.21 1.34
C HIS A 3 -0.30 -37.38 2.63
N GLY A 4 0.87 -37.11 3.23
CA GLY A 4 0.98 -36.32 4.45
C GLY A 4 2.35 -35.65 4.54
N HIS A 5 2.40 -34.42 5.08
CA HIS A 5 3.65 -33.66 5.17
C HIS A 5 4.66 -34.32 6.13
N ASP A 6 4.20 -34.70 7.32
CA ASP A 6 5.05 -35.37 8.31
C ASP A 6 5.46 -36.76 7.83
N ASP A 7 4.53 -37.50 7.22
CA ASP A 7 4.80 -38.80 6.60
C ASP A 7 5.84 -38.71 5.49
N PHE A 8 5.80 -37.63 4.69
CA PHE A 8 6.79 -37.37 3.65
C PHE A 8 8.16 -37.09 4.26
N ALA A 9 8.23 -36.25 5.30
CA ALA A 9 9.48 -35.92 5.97
C ALA A 9 10.13 -37.14 6.65
N VAL A 10 9.33 -37.95 7.34
CA VAL A 10 9.78 -39.21 7.96
C VAL A 10 10.18 -40.21 6.88
N GLY A 11 9.35 -40.40 5.85
CA GLY A 11 9.65 -41.32 4.76
C GLY A 11 10.92 -40.97 4.00
N LYS A 12 11.15 -39.67 3.74
CA LYS A 12 12.37 -39.17 3.12
C LYS A 12 13.59 -39.46 3.99
N SER A 13 13.50 -39.22 5.30
CA SER A 13 14.59 -39.46 6.24
C SER A 13 14.91 -40.96 6.39
N ALA A 14 13.91 -41.82 6.21
CA ALA A 14 14.04 -43.27 6.24
C ALA A 14 14.41 -43.90 4.88
N GLY A 15 14.57 -43.10 3.81
CA GLY A 15 14.88 -43.60 2.47
C GLY A 15 13.75 -44.41 1.82
N LEU A 16 12.49 -44.15 2.19
CA LEU A 16 11.32 -44.77 1.57
C LEU A 16 11.04 -44.17 0.19
N ASP A 17 10.34 -44.93 -0.63
CA ASP A 17 9.79 -44.45 -1.89
C ASP A 17 8.74 -43.36 -1.64
N LEU A 18 8.89 -42.23 -2.34
CA LEU A 18 8.07 -41.02 -2.19
C LEU A 18 7.18 -40.78 -3.42
N GLU A 19 7.19 -41.67 -4.40
CA GLU A 19 6.34 -41.57 -5.57
C GLU A 19 4.91 -41.98 -5.24
N ASN A 20 3.93 -41.15 -5.68
CA ASN A 20 2.54 -41.57 -5.65
C ASN A 20 2.28 -42.58 -6.78
N LYS A 21 2.27 -43.86 -6.41
CA LYS A 21 2.01 -44.97 -7.34
C LYS A 21 0.54 -45.40 -7.35
N PHE A 22 -0.17 -45.17 -6.26
CA PHE A 22 -1.44 -45.83 -5.98
C PHE A 22 -2.68 -44.96 -6.18
N ILE A 23 -2.54 -43.65 -6.38
CA ILE A 23 -3.68 -42.75 -6.59
C ILE A 23 -3.44 -41.89 -7.83
N ASP A 24 -4.41 -41.83 -8.72
CA ASP A 24 -4.38 -41.00 -9.92
C ASP A 24 -4.76 -39.52 -9.64
N SER A 25 -4.74 -38.69 -10.70
CA SER A 25 -5.08 -37.26 -10.59
C SER A 25 -6.55 -36.97 -10.30
N ASP A 26 -7.44 -37.94 -10.53
CA ASP A 26 -8.87 -37.82 -10.27
C ASP A 26 -9.26 -38.31 -8.87
N GLY A 27 -8.27 -38.76 -8.08
CA GLY A 27 -8.47 -39.27 -6.73
C GLY A 27 -9.03 -40.70 -6.72
N ASN A 28 -8.68 -41.51 -7.71
CA ASN A 28 -9.01 -42.93 -7.74
C ASN A 28 -7.76 -43.79 -7.51
N PHE A 29 -7.97 -44.98 -6.96
CA PHE A 29 -6.93 -45.96 -6.78
C PHE A 29 -6.43 -46.51 -8.12
N ARG A 30 -5.11 -46.71 -8.21
CA ARG A 30 -4.36 -47.27 -9.33
C ARG A 30 -3.45 -48.40 -8.86
N PHE A 31 -3.85 -49.62 -9.15
CA PHE A 31 -3.28 -50.90 -8.79
C PHE A 31 -3.24 -51.80 -10.04
N SER A 32 -2.31 -52.75 -10.05
CA SER A 32 -2.27 -53.79 -11.09
C SER A 32 -3.19 -54.97 -10.75
N ASP A 33 -3.30 -55.91 -11.70
CA ASP A 33 -3.77 -57.27 -11.43
C ASP A 33 -5.20 -57.40 -10.86
N HIS A 34 -6.14 -56.59 -11.37
CA HIS A 34 -7.56 -56.63 -10.98
C HIS A 34 -7.80 -56.44 -9.48
N HIS A 35 -6.98 -55.63 -8.82
CA HIS A 35 -7.16 -55.31 -7.41
C HIS A 35 -8.60 -54.82 -7.12
N PRO A 36 -9.25 -55.24 -6.02
CA PRO A 36 -10.65 -54.90 -5.74
C PRO A 36 -10.96 -53.40 -5.65
N LEU A 37 -9.95 -52.60 -5.29
CA LEU A 37 -10.06 -51.15 -5.20
C LEU A 37 -9.71 -50.43 -6.52
N GLU A 38 -9.28 -51.13 -7.57
CA GLU A 38 -8.84 -50.50 -8.81
C GLU A 38 -9.93 -49.62 -9.44
N GLY A 39 -9.57 -48.37 -9.76
CA GLY A 39 -10.46 -47.36 -10.32
C GLY A 39 -11.56 -46.86 -9.38
N LYS A 40 -11.53 -47.24 -8.10
CA LYS A 40 -12.47 -46.72 -7.08
C LYS A 40 -11.95 -45.41 -6.50
N SER A 41 -12.87 -44.50 -6.19
CA SER A 41 -12.52 -43.24 -5.54
C SER A 41 -12.02 -43.48 -4.12
N ILE A 42 -11.00 -42.73 -3.71
CA ILE A 42 -10.48 -42.76 -2.34
C ILE A 42 -11.47 -42.21 -1.31
N PHE A 43 -12.53 -41.53 -1.76
CA PHE A 43 -13.60 -41.00 -0.91
C PHE A 43 -14.81 -41.95 -0.80
N ASP A 44 -14.73 -43.16 -1.36
CA ASP A 44 -15.73 -44.22 -1.17
C ASP A 44 -15.37 -45.09 0.04
N ASP A 45 -15.69 -44.60 1.24
CA ASP A 45 -15.37 -45.25 2.51
C ASP A 45 -15.87 -46.70 2.58
N GLY A 46 -17.06 -46.97 2.02
CA GLY A 46 -17.68 -48.30 2.05
C GLY A 46 -16.80 -49.37 1.41
N LYS A 47 -16.22 -49.06 0.24
CA LYS A 47 -15.36 -50.00 -0.48
C LYS A 47 -14.03 -50.25 0.23
N VAL A 48 -13.46 -49.22 0.86
CA VAL A 48 -12.21 -49.35 1.60
C VAL A 48 -12.43 -50.15 2.88
N ILE A 49 -13.51 -49.89 3.63
CA ILE A 49 -13.88 -50.62 4.84
C ILE A 49 -14.17 -52.09 4.53
N ASP A 50 -14.96 -52.37 3.49
CA ASP A 50 -15.27 -53.73 3.06
C ASP A 50 -14.00 -54.54 2.77
N PHE A 51 -13.03 -53.92 2.09
CA PHE A 51 -11.75 -54.53 1.74
C PHE A 51 -10.93 -54.92 2.99
N PHE A 52 -10.93 -54.10 4.04
CA PHE A 52 -10.18 -54.37 5.28
C PHE A 52 -10.99 -55.10 6.36
N SER A 53 -12.21 -55.56 6.07
CA SER A 53 -13.17 -56.07 7.07
C SER A 53 -12.61 -57.14 8.02
N GLY A 54 -11.68 -57.99 7.55
CA GLY A 54 -11.02 -59.01 8.38
C GLY A 54 -9.89 -58.51 9.30
N ALA A 55 -9.48 -57.25 9.19
CA ALA A 55 -8.39 -56.62 9.95
C ALA A 55 -8.86 -55.43 10.83
N ILE A 56 -10.15 -55.09 10.80
CA ILE A 56 -10.71 -53.97 11.56
C ILE A 56 -10.90 -54.37 13.02
N LEU A 57 -10.21 -53.66 13.93
CA LEU A 57 -10.40 -53.81 15.38
C LEU A 57 -11.57 -52.94 15.90
N HIS A 58 -11.77 -51.76 15.31
CA HIS A 58 -12.79 -50.80 15.70
C HIS A 58 -13.13 -49.89 14.51
N SER A 59 -14.40 -49.53 14.38
CA SER A 59 -14.91 -48.60 13.35
C SER A 59 -15.94 -47.68 14.00
N ASP A 60 -15.75 -46.38 13.85
CA ASP A 60 -16.65 -45.35 14.37
C ASP A 60 -16.59 -44.10 13.49
N THR A 61 -17.60 -43.24 13.59
CA THR A 61 -17.67 -41.98 12.85
C THR A 61 -17.24 -40.81 13.73
N ILE A 62 -16.22 -40.08 13.31
CA ILE A 62 -15.69 -38.92 14.04
C ILE A 62 -16.06 -37.64 13.29
N LYS A 63 -16.52 -36.62 14.04
CA LYS A 63 -16.72 -35.27 13.50
C LYS A 63 -15.48 -34.43 13.74
N HIS A 64 -14.86 -33.95 12.66
CA HIS A 64 -13.70 -33.08 12.70
C HIS A 64 -13.71 -32.06 11.55
N SER A 65 -12.77 -31.13 11.57
CA SER A 65 -12.53 -30.22 10.44
C SER A 65 -11.69 -30.92 9.38
N TYR A 66 -12.13 -30.85 8.12
CA TYR A 66 -11.41 -31.38 6.96
C TYR A 66 -11.28 -30.28 5.89
N PRO A 67 -10.19 -30.21 5.12
CA PRO A 67 -10.02 -29.19 4.10
C PRO A 67 -10.89 -29.45 2.86
N PHE A 68 -11.56 -28.40 2.38
CA PHE A 68 -12.37 -28.42 1.16
C PHE A 68 -11.87 -27.35 0.20
N ASP A 69 -11.96 -27.64 -1.09
CA ASP A 69 -11.72 -26.65 -2.14
C ASP A 69 -12.83 -25.59 -2.07
N TRP A 70 -12.45 -24.33 -1.86
CA TRP A 70 -13.36 -23.22 -1.62
C TRP A 70 -14.26 -22.86 -2.82
N ARG A 71 -13.93 -23.34 -4.02
CA ARG A 71 -14.70 -23.07 -5.25
C ARG A 71 -15.71 -24.17 -5.55
N THR A 72 -15.32 -25.41 -5.37
CA THR A 72 -16.12 -26.60 -5.70
C THR A 72 -16.79 -27.23 -4.49
N ASN A 73 -16.37 -26.85 -3.28
CA ASN A 73 -16.75 -27.48 -2.01
C ASN A 73 -16.56 -29.00 -2.02
N LYS A 74 -15.50 -29.48 -2.69
CA LYS A 74 -15.10 -30.89 -2.67
C LYS A 74 -13.93 -31.10 -1.69
N PRO A 75 -13.82 -32.28 -1.06
CA PRO A 75 -12.66 -32.60 -0.21
C PRO A 75 -11.36 -32.50 -1.01
N VAL A 76 -10.30 -32.00 -0.38
CA VAL A 76 -8.96 -31.98 -1.00
C VAL A 76 -8.14 -33.16 -0.51
N MET A 77 -7.25 -33.65 -1.37
CA MET A 77 -6.26 -34.66 -1.02
C MET A 77 -4.85 -34.08 -1.11
N ILE A 78 -3.97 -34.54 -0.21
CA ILE A 78 -2.55 -34.25 -0.28
C ILE A 78 -1.90 -35.37 -1.09
N THR A 79 -1.03 -35.02 -2.04
CA THR A 79 -0.24 -35.97 -2.81
C THR A 79 1.13 -35.39 -3.12
N THR A 80 2.13 -36.27 -3.26
CA THR A 80 3.40 -35.91 -3.88
C THR A 80 3.19 -35.67 -5.37
N SER A 81 3.94 -34.70 -5.91
CA SER A 81 3.98 -34.38 -7.33
C SER A 81 5.36 -33.81 -7.67
N HIS A 82 5.78 -33.94 -8.92
CA HIS A 82 6.97 -33.26 -9.42
C HIS A 82 6.63 -31.78 -9.60
N GLN A 83 7.47 -30.90 -9.03
CA GLN A 83 7.28 -29.46 -9.05
C GLN A 83 8.64 -28.77 -9.21
N TRP A 84 8.62 -27.55 -9.71
CA TRP A 84 9.79 -26.67 -9.78
C TRP A 84 9.95 -25.94 -8.45
N PHE A 85 11.15 -26.02 -7.89
CA PHE A 85 11.50 -25.33 -6.66
C PHE A 85 12.68 -24.38 -6.90
N PHE A 86 12.60 -23.20 -6.31
CA PHE A 86 13.71 -22.29 -6.15
C PHE A 86 14.34 -22.50 -4.76
N ASP A 87 15.64 -22.74 -4.72
CA ASP A 87 16.41 -22.87 -3.47
C ASP A 87 16.75 -21.49 -2.92
N THR A 88 15.99 -21.07 -1.92
CA THR A 88 16.07 -19.72 -1.35
C THR A 88 17.36 -19.54 -0.55
N LYS A 89 17.96 -20.63 -0.07
CA LYS A 89 19.22 -20.57 0.70
C LYS A 89 20.36 -19.93 -0.09
N GLN A 90 20.34 -20.02 -1.41
CA GLN A 90 21.38 -19.44 -2.26
C GLN A 90 21.34 -17.90 -2.28
N VAL A 91 20.18 -17.31 -1.98
CA VAL A 91 19.99 -15.86 -1.98
C VAL A 91 19.82 -15.27 -0.59
N SER A 92 19.50 -16.08 0.43
CA SER A 92 19.31 -15.65 1.82
C SER A 92 20.47 -14.83 2.40
N PRO A 93 21.76 -15.17 2.19
CA PRO A 93 22.86 -14.38 2.74
C PRO A 93 22.91 -12.96 2.17
N LYS A 94 22.74 -12.81 0.86
CA LYS A 94 22.74 -11.50 0.20
C LYS A 94 21.51 -10.68 0.60
N ALA A 95 20.36 -11.33 0.76
CA ALA A 95 19.17 -10.66 1.28
C ALA A 95 19.37 -10.16 2.72
N HIS A 96 20.10 -10.90 3.55
CA HIS A 96 20.43 -10.51 4.92
C HIS A 96 21.28 -9.23 5.00
N GLU A 97 22.23 -9.07 4.08
CA GLU A 97 23.07 -7.86 4.02
C GLU A 97 22.28 -6.61 3.65
N ILE A 98 21.18 -6.77 2.90
CA ILE A 98 20.42 -5.65 2.35
C ILE A 98 19.20 -5.31 3.22
N VAL A 99 18.56 -6.31 3.81
CA VAL A 99 17.31 -6.15 4.57
C VAL A 99 17.57 -6.32 6.06
N ASN A 100 17.56 -5.21 6.79
CA ASN A 100 17.66 -5.20 8.25
C ASN A 100 16.27 -5.33 8.91
N ASN A 101 15.59 -6.46 8.70
CA ASN A 101 14.29 -6.76 9.32
C ASN A 101 14.25 -8.22 9.79
N SER A 102 14.12 -8.44 11.11
CA SER A 102 14.17 -9.78 11.71
C SER A 102 13.04 -10.70 11.26
N LEU A 103 11.81 -10.19 11.14
CA LEU A 103 10.65 -10.97 10.72
C LEU A 103 10.81 -11.48 9.28
N PHE A 104 11.33 -10.64 8.39
CA PHE A 104 11.64 -11.03 7.02
C PHE A 104 12.68 -12.16 6.99
N MET A 105 13.76 -12.02 7.79
CA MET A 105 14.84 -13.00 7.84
C MET A 105 14.39 -14.35 8.41
N ASP A 106 13.57 -14.35 9.44
CA ASP A 106 13.01 -15.59 10.02
C ASP A 106 12.18 -16.36 8.99
N ASN A 107 11.38 -15.67 8.18
CA ASN A 107 10.59 -16.31 7.12
C ASN A 107 11.48 -16.88 6.00
N LEU A 108 12.55 -16.16 5.65
CA LEU A 108 13.48 -16.58 4.60
C LEU A 108 14.34 -17.79 5.00
N LEU A 109 14.80 -17.85 6.25
CA LEU A 109 15.62 -18.95 6.75
C LEU A 109 14.80 -20.23 6.99
N ASN A 110 13.54 -20.10 7.39
CA ASN A 110 12.69 -21.25 7.71
C ASN A 110 12.00 -21.88 6.48
N ARG A 111 12.10 -21.27 5.29
CA ARG A 111 11.48 -21.75 4.05
C ARG A 111 12.51 -21.93 2.93
N PRO A 112 13.27 -23.05 2.95
CA PRO A 112 14.42 -23.24 2.06
C PRO A 112 14.06 -23.52 0.60
N TYR A 113 12.84 -24.00 0.33
CA TYR A 113 12.39 -24.32 -1.02
C TYR A 113 11.07 -23.62 -1.31
N TRP A 114 11.08 -22.72 -2.27
CA TRP A 114 9.88 -22.08 -2.79
C TRP A 114 9.40 -22.83 -4.02
N CYS A 115 8.22 -23.45 -3.94
CA CYS A 115 7.57 -24.05 -5.11
C CYS A 115 7.10 -22.95 -6.07
N ILE A 116 7.77 -22.83 -7.22
CA ILE A 116 7.53 -21.80 -8.23
C ILE A 116 6.62 -22.27 -9.37
N SER A 117 6.26 -23.55 -9.45
CA SER A 117 5.34 -24.07 -10.46
C SER A 117 3.89 -24.12 -9.99
N ARG A 118 2.95 -23.90 -10.91
CA ARG A 118 1.51 -24.07 -10.69
C ARG A 118 0.90 -24.80 -11.89
N GLN A 119 0.00 -25.75 -11.60
CA GLN A 119 -0.79 -26.46 -12.63
C GLN A 119 -2.04 -25.66 -12.94
N ARG A 120 -1.87 -24.51 -13.60
CA ARG A 120 -2.93 -23.59 -13.99
C ARG A 120 -2.70 -23.12 -15.43
N VAL A 121 -3.75 -22.63 -16.06
CA VAL A 121 -3.70 -22.17 -17.47
C VAL A 121 -3.47 -20.67 -17.62
N TRP A 122 -3.65 -19.89 -16.55
CA TRP A 122 -3.50 -18.44 -16.57
C TRP A 122 -2.25 -18.00 -15.82
N GLY A 123 -1.21 -17.62 -16.56
CA GLY A 123 0.05 -17.05 -16.08
C GLY A 123 1.20 -17.32 -17.04
N VAL A 124 2.42 -16.94 -16.64
CA VAL A 124 3.61 -17.10 -17.49
C VAL A 124 4.06 -18.56 -17.49
N PRO A 125 4.17 -19.22 -18.66
CA PRO A 125 4.63 -20.61 -18.74
C PRO A 125 6.10 -20.74 -18.30
N ILE A 126 6.43 -21.84 -17.62
CA ILE A 126 7.83 -22.20 -17.35
C ILE A 126 8.41 -22.75 -18.67
N PRO A 127 9.45 -22.11 -19.27
CA PRO A 127 9.94 -22.45 -20.61
C PRO A 127 10.83 -23.69 -20.58
N VAL A 128 10.22 -24.85 -20.28
CA VAL A 128 10.90 -26.14 -20.14
C VAL A 128 10.29 -27.19 -21.06
N PHE A 129 11.16 -28.04 -21.61
CA PHE A 129 10.76 -29.25 -22.31
C PHE A 129 11.16 -30.49 -21.50
N TYR A 130 10.47 -31.59 -21.72
CA TYR A 130 10.75 -32.88 -21.10
C TYR A 130 11.00 -33.92 -22.18
N ARG A 131 11.99 -34.78 -21.98
CA ARG A 131 12.17 -35.93 -22.85
C ARG A 131 11.01 -36.90 -22.65
N LYS A 132 10.47 -37.45 -23.74
CA LYS A 132 9.25 -38.27 -23.72
C LYS A 132 9.46 -39.65 -23.08
N ASP A 133 10.65 -40.21 -23.17
CA ASP A 133 11.00 -41.54 -22.67
C ASP A 133 11.34 -41.52 -21.16
N SER A 134 12.13 -40.55 -20.70
CA SER A 134 12.63 -40.49 -19.33
C SER A 134 11.90 -39.49 -18.45
N GLY A 135 11.22 -38.50 -19.05
CA GLY A 135 10.66 -37.37 -18.31
C GLY A 135 11.71 -36.35 -17.83
N GLU A 136 12.97 -36.50 -18.24
CA GLU A 136 14.04 -35.57 -17.86
C GLU A 136 13.81 -34.19 -18.49
N SER A 137 13.94 -33.13 -17.68
CA SER A 137 13.75 -31.75 -18.12
C SER A 137 14.96 -31.21 -18.88
N VAL A 138 14.73 -30.43 -19.93
CA VAL A 138 15.75 -29.66 -20.64
C VAL A 138 15.39 -28.17 -20.65
N VAL A 139 16.31 -27.37 -20.13
CA VAL A 139 16.32 -25.91 -20.21
C VAL A 139 17.75 -25.48 -20.50
N ASN A 140 17.96 -24.74 -21.59
CA ASN A 140 19.28 -24.24 -21.96
C ASN A 140 19.17 -22.84 -22.56
N GLN A 141 20.31 -22.16 -22.70
CA GLN A 141 20.35 -20.79 -23.17
C GLN A 141 19.73 -20.61 -24.57
N THR A 142 19.96 -21.55 -25.49
CA THR A 142 19.39 -21.51 -26.85
C THR A 142 17.86 -21.57 -26.83
N LEU A 143 17.29 -22.48 -26.03
CA LEU A 143 15.84 -22.59 -25.83
C LEU A 143 15.27 -21.30 -25.23
N ILE A 144 15.91 -20.76 -24.19
CA ILE A 144 15.47 -19.51 -23.56
C ILE A 144 15.49 -18.34 -24.57
N GLN A 145 16.54 -18.21 -25.38
CA GLN A 145 16.61 -17.16 -26.41
C GLN A 145 15.52 -17.33 -27.48
N ARG A 146 15.24 -18.57 -27.88
CA ARG A 146 14.12 -18.86 -28.78
C ARG A 146 12.77 -18.45 -28.16
N CYS A 147 12.54 -18.75 -26.89
CA CYS A 147 11.34 -18.30 -26.18
C CYS A 147 11.24 -16.77 -26.10
N ILE A 148 12.34 -16.05 -25.82
CA ILE A 148 12.36 -14.58 -25.79
C ILE A 148 11.95 -13.99 -27.15
N GLN A 149 12.46 -14.56 -28.25
CA GLN A 149 12.09 -14.15 -29.60
C GLN A 149 10.59 -14.40 -29.85
N LEU A 150 10.10 -15.59 -29.50
CA LEU A 150 8.68 -15.94 -29.70
C LEU A 150 7.74 -15.08 -28.85
N VAL A 151 8.13 -14.69 -27.63
CA VAL A 151 7.38 -13.71 -26.82
C VAL A 151 7.31 -12.36 -27.53
N SER A 152 8.40 -11.92 -28.16
CA SER A 152 8.45 -10.66 -28.89
C SER A 152 7.56 -10.67 -30.14
N ASP A 153 7.51 -11.80 -30.85
CA ASP A 153 6.77 -11.93 -32.11
C ASP A 153 5.27 -12.26 -31.92
N HIS A 154 4.94 -13.06 -30.90
CA HIS A 154 3.60 -13.64 -30.72
C HIS A 154 2.95 -13.33 -29.36
N GLY A 155 3.64 -12.61 -28.47
CA GLY A 155 3.22 -12.40 -27.09
C GLY A 155 3.38 -13.66 -26.23
N THR A 156 3.03 -13.57 -24.94
CA THR A 156 3.21 -14.67 -23.96
C THR A 156 2.38 -15.92 -24.26
N ASP A 157 1.31 -15.78 -25.04
CA ASP A 157 0.43 -16.89 -25.43
C ASP A 157 1.06 -17.86 -26.43
N PHE A 158 2.22 -17.52 -27.02
CA PHE A 158 2.90 -18.37 -28.00
C PHE A 158 3.05 -19.81 -27.51
N TRP A 159 3.34 -19.99 -26.21
CA TRP A 159 3.55 -21.30 -25.60
C TRP A 159 2.33 -22.20 -25.71
N TRP A 160 1.13 -21.63 -25.70
CA TRP A 160 -0.13 -22.36 -25.79
C TRP A 160 -0.60 -22.54 -27.23
N LYS A 161 -0.26 -21.59 -28.12
CA LYS A 161 -0.72 -21.56 -29.51
C LYS A 161 0.17 -22.34 -30.46
N LEU A 162 1.49 -22.30 -30.26
CA LEU A 162 2.46 -22.95 -31.14
C LEU A 162 2.67 -24.41 -30.77
N SER A 163 2.97 -25.22 -31.78
CA SER A 163 3.37 -26.62 -31.63
C SER A 163 4.78 -26.73 -31.06
N ASP A 164 5.09 -27.89 -30.49
CA ASP A 164 6.44 -28.21 -29.99
C ASP A 164 7.50 -28.08 -31.08
N THR A 165 7.16 -28.36 -32.34
CA THR A 165 8.07 -28.22 -33.49
C THR A 165 8.40 -26.76 -33.77
N GLU A 166 7.40 -25.88 -33.78
CA GLU A 166 7.59 -24.44 -34.00
C GLU A 166 8.40 -23.79 -32.87
N ILE A 167 8.16 -24.20 -31.61
CA ILE A 167 8.88 -23.68 -30.46
C ILE A 167 10.35 -24.15 -30.49
N LEU A 168 10.61 -25.41 -30.81
CA LEU A 168 11.96 -25.99 -30.79
C LEU A 168 12.81 -25.69 -32.04
N GLU A 169 12.25 -25.04 -33.05
CA GLU A 169 12.97 -24.66 -34.27
C GLU A 169 14.25 -23.86 -33.93
N GLY A 170 15.39 -24.32 -34.47
CA GLY A 170 16.69 -23.69 -34.24
C GLY A 170 17.33 -23.96 -32.88
N THR A 171 16.69 -24.72 -31.99
CA THR A 171 17.23 -25.02 -30.65
C THR A 171 18.16 -26.24 -30.60
N GLY A 172 18.15 -27.07 -31.66
CA GLY A 172 18.84 -28.37 -31.70
C GLY A 172 18.10 -29.51 -31.00
N LEU A 173 16.92 -29.24 -30.41
CA LEU A 173 16.02 -30.25 -29.84
C LEU A 173 14.94 -30.63 -30.85
N SER A 174 14.50 -31.89 -30.80
CA SER A 174 13.45 -32.39 -31.69
C SER A 174 12.13 -32.60 -30.96
N ALA A 175 11.02 -32.16 -31.56
CA ALA A 175 9.67 -32.44 -31.08
C ALA A 175 9.30 -33.93 -31.14
N SER A 176 10.07 -34.77 -31.84
CA SER A 176 9.91 -36.23 -31.78
C SER A 176 10.32 -36.80 -30.41
N GLU A 177 11.33 -36.20 -29.78
CA GLU A 177 11.94 -36.67 -28.53
C GLU A 177 11.46 -35.89 -27.30
N TYR A 178 11.10 -34.63 -27.50
CA TYR A 178 10.74 -33.71 -26.42
C TYR A 178 9.29 -33.27 -26.50
N ARG A 179 8.71 -32.93 -25.34
CA ARG A 179 7.38 -32.33 -25.19
C ARG A 179 7.45 -31.12 -24.28
N LYS A 180 6.67 -30.07 -24.56
CA LYS A 180 6.67 -28.87 -23.70
C LYS A 180 6.03 -29.15 -22.34
N GLY A 181 6.49 -28.41 -21.32
CA GLY A 181 5.86 -28.36 -20.00
C GLY A 181 4.55 -27.56 -20.02
N HIS A 182 3.68 -27.87 -19.06
CA HIS A 182 2.39 -27.22 -18.87
C HIS A 182 2.28 -26.41 -17.57
N ASP A 183 3.35 -26.39 -16.77
CA ASP A 183 3.39 -25.58 -15.57
C ASP A 183 3.59 -24.11 -15.91
N ILE A 184 2.93 -23.24 -15.14
CA ILE A 184 3.19 -21.81 -15.12
C ILE A 184 3.95 -21.42 -13.87
N PHE A 185 4.58 -20.24 -13.88
CA PHE A 185 5.17 -19.65 -12.70
C PHE A 185 4.10 -19.26 -11.66
N ASP A 186 4.51 -19.28 -10.39
CA ASP A 186 3.78 -18.70 -9.28
C ASP A 186 3.62 -17.18 -9.50
N VAL A 187 2.44 -16.63 -9.21
CA VAL A 187 2.16 -15.19 -9.34
C VAL A 187 3.10 -14.33 -8.49
N TRP A 188 3.60 -14.88 -7.38
CA TRP A 188 4.60 -14.20 -6.57
C TRP A 188 5.98 -14.12 -7.25
N PHE A 189 6.28 -15.02 -8.19
CA PHE A 189 7.47 -14.94 -9.05
C PHE A 189 7.36 -13.79 -10.02
N ASP A 190 6.25 -13.69 -10.74
CA ASP A 190 6.00 -12.60 -11.70
C ASP A 190 6.11 -11.22 -11.03
N SER A 191 5.47 -11.07 -9.86
CA SER A 191 5.54 -9.82 -9.10
C SER A 191 6.92 -9.58 -8.47
N GLY A 192 7.61 -10.63 -8.01
CA GLY A 192 8.94 -10.54 -7.41
C GLY A 192 10.04 -10.07 -8.37
N ILE A 193 9.83 -10.18 -9.68
CA ILE A 193 10.78 -9.68 -10.68
C ILE A 193 10.37 -8.33 -11.27
N SER A 194 9.36 -7.65 -10.73
CA SER A 194 8.85 -6.38 -11.27
C SER A 194 9.92 -5.29 -11.34
N TRP A 195 10.86 -5.27 -10.39
CA TRP A 195 12.00 -4.34 -10.38
C TRP A 195 12.91 -4.49 -11.61
N SER A 196 12.96 -5.67 -12.25
CA SER A 196 13.79 -5.89 -13.44
C SER A 196 13.32 -5.09 -14.66
N THR A 197 12.09 -4.59 -14.62
CA THR A 197 11.51 -3.73 -15.68
C THR A 197 11.89 -2.26 -15.53
N LEU A 198 12.51 -1.88 -14.39
CA LEU A 198 12.86 -0.50 -14.10
C LEU A 198 14.28 -0.17 -14.60
N PRO A 199 14.51 1.07 -15.07
CA PRO A 199 15.83 1.51 -15.55
C PRO A 199 16.87 1.62 -14.41
N SER A 200 16.42 1.81 -13.16
CA SER A 200 17.25 1.68 -11.96
C SER A 200 16.97 0.33 -11.31
N VAL A 201 18.02 -0.45 -11.12
CA VAL A 201 17.94 -1.77 -10.46
C VAL A 201 17.73 -1.67 -8.94
N LYS A 202 17.83 -0.48 -8.34
CA LYS A 202 17.59 -0.27 -6.90
C LYS A 202 16.50 0.78 -6.69
N ALA A 203 15.47 0.41 -5.93
CA ALA A 203 14.44 1.33 -5.48
C ALA A 203 14.88 1.98 -4.15
N ASP A 204 14.45 3.23 -3.93
CA ASP A 204 14.70 3.91 -2.65
C ASP A 204 13.81 3.34 -1.54
N VAL A 205 12.53 3.07 -1.85
CA VAL A 205 11.52 2.59 -0.92
C VAL A 205 10.57 1.58 -1.60
N TYR A 206 10.26 0.50 -0.90
CA TYR A 206 9.12 -0.39 -1.12
C TYR A 206 8.03 -0.05 -0.09
N LEU A 207 6.79 0.19 -0.52
CA LEU A 207 5.68 0.56 0.36
C LEU A 207 4.49 -0.37 0.11
N GLU A 208 4.17 -1.24 1.08
CA GLU A 208 3.00 -2.11 1.02
C GLU A 208 2.49 -2.48 2.42
N GLY A 209 1.39 -3.22 2.46
CA GLY A 209 0.79 -3.76 3.68
C GLY A 209 1.66 -4.84 4.36
N TYR A 210 1.41 -5.02 5.66
CA TYR A 210 2.11 -6.01 6.49
C TYR A 210 2.03 -7.46 5.97
N ASP A 211 1.00 -7.83 5.22
CA ASP A 211 0.90 -9.15 4.59
C ASP A 211 1.98 -9.46 3.57
N GLN A 212 2.62 -8.43 3.00
CA GLN A 212 3.60 -8.62 1.93
C GLN A 212 4.94 -9.18 2.41
N PHE A 213 5.19 -9.25 3.73
CA PHE A 213 6.39 -9.91 4.28
C PHE A 213 6.54 -11.37 3.87
N ASN A 214 5.43 -12.07 3.63
CA ASN A 214 5.41 -13.45 3.14
C ASN A 214 4.99 -13.56 1.66
N GLY A 215 4.83 -12.43 0.99
CA GLY A 215 4.40 -12.31 -0.41
C GLY A 215 5.41 -11.51 -1.21
N TRP A 216 5.02 -10.31 -1.65
CA TRP A 216 5.81 -9.55 -2.62
C TRP A 216 7.19 -9.13 -2.10
N PHE A 217 7.33 -8.77 -0.82
CA PHE A 217 8.65 -8.43 -0.26
C PHE A 217 9.59 -9.63 -0.29
N TYR A 218 9.06 -10.82 0.02
CA TYR A 218 9.81 -12.07 0.03
C TYR A 218 10.38 -12.40 -1.35
N THR A 219 9.56 -12.27 -2.39
CA THR A 219 9.96 -12.64 -3.75
C THR A 219 10.76 -11.57 -4.49
N SER A 220 10.67 -10.31 -4.04
CA SER A 220 11.38 -9.20 -4.67
C SER A 220 12.89 -9.15 -4.39
N LEU A 221 13.43 -10.02 -3.53
CA LEU A 221 14.87 -10.14 -3.20
C LEU A 221 15.55 -8.76 -3.02
N LEU A 222 14.90 -7.98 -2.17
CA LEU A 222 14.89 -6.53 -2.12
C LEU A 222 16.25 -5.85 -2.23
N THR A 223 16.30 -4.84 -3.09
CA THR A 223 17.30 -3.77 -3.09
C THR A 223 16.58 -2.45 -2.76
N GLY A 224 16.52 -2.05 -1.49
CA GLY A 224 15.86 -0.81 -1.05
C GLY A 224 15.38 -0.83 0.40
N ASN A 225 14.86 0.31 0.89
CA ASN A 225 14.24 0.39 2.22
C ASN A 225 12.79 -0.14 2.17
N ILE A 226 12.31 -0.80 3.22
CA ILE A 226 10.92 -1.27 3.33
C ILE A 226 10.14 -0.33 4.25
N PHE A 227 9.02 0.17 3.76
CA PHE A 227 7.99 0.82 4.57
C PHE A 227 6.74 -0.04 4.59
N VAL A 228 6.20 -0.28 5.78
CA VAL A 228 5.06 -1.17 5.97
C VAL A 228 3.93 -0.42 6.63
N HIS A 229 2.76 -0.44 5.98
CA HIS A 229 1.54 0.10 6.56
C HIS A 229 0.64 -1.00 7.12
N GLY A 230 -0.27 -0.60 8.02
CA GLY A 230 -1.24 -1.50 8.60
C GLY A 230 -2.38 -1.89 7.65
N PHE A 231 -3.20 -2.82 8.11
CA PHE A 231 -4.43 -3.21 7.44
C PHE A 231 -5.58 -2.33 7.85
N THR A 232 -6.38 -1.91 6.88
CA THR A 232 -7.66 -1.25 7.17
C THR A 232 -8.69 -2.29 7.66
N MET A 233 -9.26 -2.03 8.83
CA MET A 233 -10.28 -2.85 9.49
C MET A 233 -11.59 -2.07 9.58
N ASP A 234 -12.72 -2.77 9.70
CA ASP A 234 -14.00 -2.12 10.00
C ASP A 234 -14.04 -1.58 11.45
N GLU A 235 -15.11 -0.87 11.81
CA GLU A 235 -15.29 -0.28 13.14
C GLU A 235 -15.30 -1.31 14.28
N LYS A 236 -15.52 -2.59 13.98
CA LYS A 236 -15.53 -3.71 14.93
C LYS A 236 -14.18 -4.44 14.97
N GLY A 237 -13.16 -3.92 14.29
CA GLY A 237 -11.83 -4.52 14.21
C GLY A 237 -11.75 -5.76 13.33
N LYS A 238 -12.74 -6.02 12.47
CA LYS A 238 -12.71 -7.14 11.53
C LYS A 238 -12.07 -6.71 10.21
N LYS A 239 -11.35 -7.64 9.58
CA LYS A 239 -10.82 -7.43 8.24
C LYS A 239 -11.96 -7.11 7.28
N MET A 240 -11.82 -6.01 6.54
CA MET A 240 -12.79 -5.63 5.53
C MET A 240 -12.74 -6.61 4.35
N SER A 241 -13.89 -7.07 3.88
CA SER A 241 -13.99 -7.89 2.68
C SER A 241 -15.33 -7.69 1.96
N LYS A 242 -15.31 -7.75 0.63
CA LYS A 242 -16.52 -7.57 -0.18
C LYS A 242 -17.59 -8.61 0.16
N SER A 243 -17.20 -9.84 0.52
CA SER A 243 -18.14 -10.91 0.89
C SER A 243 -18.83 -10.67 2.22
N LEU A 244 -18.19 -9.97 3.16
CA LEU A 244 -18.78 -9.59 4.45
C LEU A 244 -19.63 -8.32 4.37
N GLY A 245 -19.56 -7.58 3.27
CA GLY A 245 -20.31 -6.33 3.08
C GLY A 245 -19.87 -5.19 3.99
N ASN A 246 -18.73 -5.32 4.68
CA ASN A 246 -18.20 -4.34 5.64
C ASN A 246 -17.11 -3.44 5.01
N VAL A 247 -17.16 -3.22 3.70
CA VAL A 247 -16.19 -2.40 2.97
C VAL A 247 -16.74 -0.99 2.80
N VAL A 248 -15.93 0.01 3.14
CA VAL A 248 -16.15 1.39 2.72
C VAL A 248 -15.41 1.61 1.40
N SER A 249 -16.12 2.01 0.34
CA SER A 249 -15.49 2.26 -0.95
C SER A 249 -14.73 3.60 -0.92
N PRO A 250 -13.47 3.65 -1.37
CA PRO A 250 -12.73 4.93 -1.49
C PRO A 250 -13.44 5.95 -2.39
N SER A 251 -14.26 5.50 -3.35
CA SER A 251 -15.04 6.36 -4.25
C SER A 251 -16.09 7.20 -3.53
N ASP A 252 -16.52 6.76 -2.35
CA ASP A 252 -17.64 7.36 -1.62
C ASP A 252 -17.16 8.46 -0.67
N ILE A 253 -15.84 8.66 -0.56
CA ILE A 253 -15.19 9.60 0.34
C ILE A 253 -14.56 10.74 -0.48
N ASN A 254 -14.66 11.98 0.02
CA ASN A 254 -13.95 13.11 -0.59
C ASN A 254 -12.44 12.85 -0.58
N THR A 255 -11.79 13.03 -1.73
CA THR A 255 -10.37 12.67 -1.92
C THR A 255 -9.43 13.35 -0.93
N ASP A 256 -9.63 14.63 -0.61
CA ASP A 256 -8.75 15.34 0.32
C ASP A 256 -8.95 14.86 1.76
N VAL A 257 -10.18 14.53 2.13
CA VAL A 257 -10.51 13.93 3.43
C VAL A 257 -9.86 12.55 3.55
N LEU A 258 -9.97 11.72 2.51
CA LEU A 258 -9.34 10.40 2.49
C LEU A 258 -7.81 10.50 2.57
N ARG A 259 -7.18 11.40 1.83
CA ARG A 259 -5.73 11.61 1.85
C ARG A 259 -5.25 12.10 3.21
N TYR A 260 -5.98 13.03 3.82
CA TYR A 260 -5.68 13.51 5.16
C TYR A 260 -5.76 12.36 6.18
N TRP A 261 -6.85 11.59 6.14
CA TRP A 261 -7.03 10.42 6.99
C TRP A 261 -5.89 9.40 6.83
N VAL A 262 -5.47 9.10 5.59
CA VAL A 262 -4.34 8.20 5.34
C VAL A 262 -3.04 8.77 5.92
N ALA A 263 -2.77 10.07 5.74
CA ALA A 263 -1.56 10.69 6.27
C ALA A 263 -1.55 10.69 7.81
N ALA A 264 -2.70 10.94 8.43
CA ALA A 264 -2.84 11.04 9.88
C ALA A 264 -2.84 9.68 10.57
N HIS A 265 -3.43 8.66 9.95
CA HIS A 265 -3.74 7.39 10.61
C HIS A 265 -3.13 6.16 9.93
N GLY A 266 -2.80 6.26 8.64
CA GLY A 266 -2.45 5.13 7.77
C GLY A 266 -1.18 4.36 8.16
N SER A 267 -0.36 4.89 9.05
CA SER A 267 0.84 4.21 9.55
C SER A 267 0.98 4.22 11.07
N LEU A 268 -0.10 4.53 11.81
CA LEU A 268 -0.06 4.57 13.28
C LEU A 268 0.03 3.18 13.90
N SER A 269 -0.50 2.15 13.23
CA SER A 269 -0.46 0.78 13.72
C SER A 269 -0.61 -0.23 12.58
N SER A 270 -0.46 -1.52 12.90
CA SER A 270 -0.71 -2.62 11.98
C SER A 270 -2.19 -2.85 11.68
N SER A 271 -3.12 -2.23 12.42
CA SER A 271 -4.57 -2.36 12.25
C SER A 271 -5.24 -1.00 12.37
N ILE A 272 -5.65 -0.45 11.25
CA ILE A 272 -6.18 0.91 11.12
C ILE A 272 -7.71 0.81 11.02
N LEU A 273 -8.41 1.29 12.05
CA LEU A 273 -9.87 1.29 12.05
C LEU A 273 -10.40 2.34 11.08
N VAL A 274 -11.30 1.92 10.19
CA VAL A 274 -12.02 2.78 9.26
C VAL A 274 -13.40 3.04 9.86
N THR A 275 -13.58 4.24 10.43
CA THR A 275 -14.84 4.65 11.06
C THR A 275 -15.38 5.91 10.39
N GLU A 276 -16.71 6.06 10.39
CA GLU A 276 -17.35 7.29 9.91
C GLU A 276 -16.87 8.52 10.71
N GLY A 277 -16.68 8.34 12.03
CA GLY A 277 -16.15 9.37 12.92
C GLY A 277 -14.76 9.86 12.50
N ALA A 278 -13.84 8.96 12.17
CA ALA A 278 -12.48 9.34 11.75
C ALA A 278 -12.48 10.16 10.44
N PHE A 279 -13.39 9.87 9.52
CA PHE A 279 -13.55 10.67 8.30
C PHE A 279 -14.22 12.03 8.57
N ALA A 280 -15.18 12.09 9.50
CA ALA A 280 -15.79 13.35 9.92
C ALA A 280 -14.78 14.29 10.60
N ASP A 281 -13.90 13.73 11.45
CA ASP A 281 -12.80 14.46 12.08
C ASP A 281 -11.80 14.94 11.02
N SER A 282 -11.36 14.05 10.13
CA SER A 282 -10.47 14.40 9.01
C SER A 282 -11.05 15.49 8.12
N LYS A 283 -12.37 15.48 7.88
CA LYS A 283 -13.06 16.53 7.13
C LYS A 283 -13.01 17.87 7.86
N THR A 284 -13.22 17.85 9.17
CA THR A 284 -13.12 19.06 10.00
C THR A 284 -11.74 19.68 9.90
N GLU A 285 -10.68 18.88 9.94
CA GLU A 285 -9.30 19.37 9.80
C GLU A 285 -8.98 19.89 8.39
N VAL A 286 -9.44 19.19 7.35
CA VAL A 286 -9.30 19.67 5.97
C VAL A 286 -10.02 21.01 5.77
N ASP A 287 -11.24 21.15 6.30
CA ASP A 287 -12.01 22.39 6.19
C ASP A 287 -11.37 23.53 7.00
N LYS A 288 -10.79 23.24 8.17
CA LYS A 288 -9.94 24.19 8.93
C LYS A 288 -8.77 24.69 8.10
N ILE A 289 -8.03 23.79 7.43
CA ILE A 289 -6.89 24.15 6.57
C ILE A 289 -7.36 25.00 5.39
N ARG A 290 -8.42 24.58 4.69
CA ARG A 290 -8.99 25.33 3.55
C ARG A 290 -9.46 26.72 3.96
N ASN A 291 -10.14 26.85 5.09
CA ASN A 291 -10.61 28.14 5.59
C ASN A 291 -9.46 29.06 6.00
N ALA A 292 -8.38 28.51 6.54
CA ALA A 292 -7.15 29.27 6.83
C ALA A 292 -6.56 29.86 5.55
N LEU A 293 -6.37 29.03 4.52
CA LEU A 293 -5.85 29.45 3.22
C LEU A 293 -6.77 30.46 2.54
N LYS A 294 -8.08 30.21 2.57
CA LYS A 294 -9.09 31.13 2.03
C LYS A 294 -9.04 32.49 2.72
N THR A 295 -8.92 32.52 4.05
CA THR A 295 -8.83 33.79 4.79
C THR A 295 -7.57 34.56 4.39
N ASN A 296 -6.42 33.90 4.33
CA ASN A 296 -5.16 34.54 3.89
C ASN A 296 -5.23 35.07 2.45
N LEU A 297 -5.90 34.35 1.54
CA LEU A 297 -6.08 34.76 0.15
C LEU A 297 -7.12 35.89 0.01
N CYS A 298 -8.24 35.82 0.72
CA CYS A 298 -9.34 36.78 0.63
C CYS A 298 -9.09 38.07 1.43
N CYS A 299 -8.32 38.03 2.52
CA CYS A 299 -7.89 39.24 3.24
C CYS A 299 -6.87 40.06 2.46
N GLY A 300 -6.45 39.60 1.27
CA GLY A 300 -5.54 40.32 0.40
C GLY A 300 -4.19 40.50 1.05
N LEU A 301 -3.22 39.66 0.71
CA LEU A 301 -1.79 39.94 0.87
C LEU A 301 -1.41 41.15 -0.01
N THR A 302 -1.98 42.31 0.28
CA THR A 302 -1.47 43.61 -0.12
C THR A 302 -0.20 43.83 0.69
N SER A 303 0.79 44.48 0.08
CA SER A 303 2.13 44.69 0.66
C SER A 303 2.12 45.31 2.06
N VAL A 304 1.03 45.97 2.44
CA VAL A 304 0.79 46.59 3.76
C VAL A 304 0.52 45.54 4.85
N ILE A 305 -0.32 44.53 4.59
CA ILE A 305 -0.61 43.46 5.56
C ILE A 305 0.62 42.58 5.77
N LEU A 306 1.44 42.35 4.74
CA LEU A 306 2.72 41.63 4.86
C LEU A 306 3.71 42.33 5.80
N LYS A 307 3.82 43.67 5.76
CA LYS A 307 4.72 44.42 6.65
C LYS A 307 4.26 44.41 8.11
N SER A 308 2.94 44.50 8.34
CA SER A 308 2.38 44.39 9.70
C SER A 308 2.42 42.96 10.23
N LEU A 309 2.23 41.95 9.36
CA LEU A 309 2.46 40.54 9.68
C LEU A 309 3.92 40.29 10.07
N VAL A 310 4.91 40.89 9.42
CA VAL A 310 6.33 40.73 9.79
C VAL A 310 6.61 41.15 11.25
N HIS A 311 6.00 42.24 11.72
CA HIS A 311 6.18 42.72 13.09
C HIS A 311 5.51 41.84 14.16
N TRP A 312 4.39 41.20 13.81
CA TRP A 312 3.64 40.29 14.71
C TRP A 312 4.04 38.81 14.56
N THR A 313 4.63 38.45 13.43
CA THR A 313 5.22 37.13 13.23
C THR A 313 6.60 37.08 13.84
N GLU A 314 7.35 38.17 14.05
CA GLU A 314 8.67 38.16 14.69
C GLU A 314 8.80 37.31 15.97
N PRO A 315 7.83 37.30 16.92
CA PRO A 315 7.88 36.41 18.09
C PRO A 315 7.60 34.94 17.78
N ILE A 316 6.83 34.67 16.71
CA ILE A 316 6.40 33.33 16.29
C ILE A 316 7.34 32.78 15.20
N LEU A 317 8.11 33.63 14.53
CA LEU A 317 9.01 33.30 13.43
C LEU A 317 10.15 32.41 13.89
N PRO A 318 10.72 32.56 15.11
CA PRO A 318 11.64 31.59 15.69
C PRO A 318 10.98 30.25 15.98
N LEU A 319 9.71 30.21 16.38
CA LEU A 319 8.96 28.96 16.59
C LEU A 319 8.67 28.27 15.26
N LEU A 320 8.14 29.00 14.27
CA LEU A 320 7.93 28.53 12.91
C LEU A 320 9.24 28.11 12.24
N LYS A 321 10.33 28.85 12.42
CA LYS A 321 11.65 28.48 11.92
C LYS A 321 12.22 27.29 12.69
N ALA A 322 12.04 27.18 14.00
CA ALA A 322 12.46 26.02 14.79
C ALA A 322 11.71 24.76 14.35
N GLU A 323 10.40 24.86 14.16
CA GLU A 323 9.56 23.80 13.59
C GLU A 323 10.04 23.46 12.17
N LEU A 324 10.06 24.42 11.25
CA LEU A 324 10.53 24.21 9.87
C LEU A 324 11.97 23.68 9.78
N SER A 325 12.88 24.09 10.68
CA SER A 325 14.28 23.63 10.69
C SER A 325 14.45 22.22 11.27
N GLN A 326 13.66 21.85 12.29
CA GLN A 326 13.53 20.45 12.71
C GLN A 326 12.99 19.58 11.55
N HIS A 327 12.19 20.17 10.66
CA HIS A 327 11.48 19.48 9.58
C HIS A 327 12.07 19.71 8.17
N THR A 328 13.24 20.36 8.07
CA THR A 328 14.04 20.51 6.82
C THR A 328 15.14 19.47 6.69
N ASN A 329 15.37 18.66 7.74
CA ASN A 329 16.04 17.39 7.55
C ASN A 329 15.17 16.56 6.60
N PRO A 330 15.74 15.87 5.58
CA PRO A 330 14.94 15.09 4.65
C PRO A 330 14.04 14.18 5.48
N PHE A 331 12.72 14.41 5.40
CA PHE A 331 11.71 13.67 6.16
C PHE A 331 12.18 12.22 6.26
N PRO A 332 12.52 11.68 7.44
CA PRO A 332 12.79 10.27 7.54
C PRO A 332 11.54 9.61 6.99
N SER A 333 11.70 8.89 5.88
CA SER A 333 10.70 8.64 4.83
C SER A 333 9.53 7.73 5.26
N THR A 334 9.23 7.70 6.55
CA THR A 334 8.47 6.66 7.24
C THR A 334 7.55 7.19 8.36
N HIS A 335 7.47 8.50 8.62
CA HIS A 335 6.67 9.03 9.74
C HIS A 335 5.65 10.12 9.32
N TYR A 336 4.74 9.78 8.40
CA TYR A 336 3.68 10.70 7.93
C TYR A 336 2.74 11.23 9.02
N PRO A 337 2.34 10.47 10.05
CA PRO A 337 1.51 10.99 11.14
C PRO A 337 2.19 12.10 11.92
N GLU A 338 3.53 12.06 12.06
CA GLU A 338 4.28 13.15 12.68
C GLU A 338 4.22 14.41 11.81
N SER A 339 4.32 14.28 10.48
CA SER A 339 4.15 15.41 9.56
C SER A 339 2.74 16.01 9.60
N VAL A 340 1.70 15.19 9.82
CA VAL A 340 0.34 15.70 10.03
C VAL A 340 0.23 16.44 11.36
N ALA A 341 0.73 15.84 12.45
CA ALA A 341 0.75 16.47 13.77
C ALA A 341 1.50 17.82 13.75
N GLN A 342 2.56 17.93 12.96
CA GLN A 342 3.32 19.17 12.75
C GLN A 342 2.47 20.25 12.07
N VAL A 343 1.69 19.90 11.03
CA VAL A 343 0.78 20.84 10.37
C VAL A 343 -0.38 21.24 11.29
N GLU A 344 -0.93 20.28 12.05
CA GLU A 344 -1.97 20.52 13.05
C GLU A 344 -1.50 21.45 14.17
N ALA A 345 -0.25 21.32 14.61
CA ALA A 345 0.34 22.19 15.64
C ALA A 345 0.38 23.67 15.25
N LEU A 346 0.28 23.99 13.95
CA LEU A 346 0.19 25.37 13.45
C LEU A 346 -1.25 25.93 13.46
N LEU A 347 -2.28 25.08 13.60
CA LEU A 347 -3.68 25.49 13.60
C LEU A 347 -4.09 26.33 14.83
N PRO A 348 -3.63 26.04 16.06
CA PRO A 348 -3.86 26.91 17.22
C PRO A 348 -3.27 28.32 17.05
N ILE A 349 -2.11 28.42 16.38
CA ILE A 349 -1.47 29.72 16.08
C ILE A 349 -2.37 30.53 15.14
N ARG A 350 -2.96 29.89 14.12
CA ARG A 350 -3.98 30.53 13.27
C ARG A 350 -5.18 30.99 14.09
N ASP A 351 -5.73 30.15 14.96
CA ASP A 351 -6.92 30.51 15.74
C ASP A 351 -6.68 31.70 16.63
N GLU A 352 -5.48 31.79 17.22
CA GLU A 352 -5.07 32.95 17.99
C GLU A 352 -4.92 34.19 17.11
N VAL A 353 -4.30 34.08 15.93
CA VAL A 353 -4.22 35.19 14.96
C VAL A 353 -5.61 35.65 14.51
N LEU A 354 -6.52 34.73 14.18
CA LEU A 354 -7.89 35.06 13.77
C LEU A 354 -8.72 35.63 14.92
N ARG A 355 -8.51 35.17 16.15
CA ARG A 355 -9.12 35.74 17.35
C ARG A 355 -8.65 37.18 17.57
N LEU A 356 -7.34 37.42 17.45
CA LEU A 356 -6.76 38.75 17.49
C LEU A 356 -7.29 39.64 16.34
N MET A 357 -7.54 39.07 15.16
CA MET A 357 -8.18 39.76 14.03
C MET A 357 -9.62 40.16 14.30
N LYS A 358 -10.44 39.23 14.79
CA LYS A 358 -11.87 39.45 15.03
C LYS A 358 -12.15 40.39 16.20
N ASN A 359 -11.26 40.44 17.20
CA ASN A 359 -11.43 41.27 18.40
C ASN A 359 -10.99 42.75 18.21
N GLY A 360 -10.88 43.23 16.97
CA GLY A 360 -10.85 44.68 16.70
C GLY A 360 -9.55 45.41 17.05
N LYS A 361 -8.40 44.73 17.18
CA LYS A 361 -7.09 45.39 17.33
C LYS A 361 -6.44 45.79 15.99
N TRP A 362 -7.23 45.92 14.92
CA TRP A 362 -6.74 46.36 13.59
C TRP A 362 -6.91 47.86 13.34
N THR A 363 -7.47 48.62 14.29
CA THR A 363 -7.69 50.05 14.12
C THR A 363 -6.47 50.93 14.43
N LEU A 364 -5.34 50.37 14.85
CA LEU A 364 -4.12 51.14 15.03
C LEU A 364 -2.96 50.50 14.28
N ILE A 365 -2.22 51.36 13.57
CA ILE A 365 -1.01 51.08 12.78
C ILE A 365 -1.32 50.68 11.32
N ILE A 366 -2.10 51.51 10.64
CA ILE A 366 -1.86 51.79 9.22
C ILE A 366 -1.54 53.30 9.15
N ASP A 367 -0.31 53.61 8.73
CA ASP A 367 0.25 54.93 8.41
C ASP A 367 0.71 55.89 9.53
N SER A 368 1.49 55.43 10.53
CA SER A 368 2.27 56.38 11.36
C SER A 368 3.67 55.95 11.80
N LEU A 369 4.28 54.92 11.18
CA LEU A 369 5.67 54.55 11.49
C LEU A 369 6.69 55.40 10.73
N ASN A 370 6.71 56.71 10.99
CA ASN A 370 7.89 57.55 10.80
C ASN A 370 7.95 58.84 11.63
N ALA A 371 7.08 59.02 12.63
CA ALA A 371 7.20 60.16 13.56
C ALA A 371 7.04 59.71 15.02
N SER A 372 7.91 60.22 15.89
CA SER A 372 8.05 59.87 17.30
C SER A 372 6.78 60.22 18.10
N ILE A 373 5.96 59.22 18.42
CA ILE A 373 4.81 59.36 19.33
C ILE A 373 5.30 59.26 20.77
N THR A 374 4.92 60.20 21.64
CA THR A 374 5.30 60.18 23.06
C THR A 374 4.25 59.42 23.90
N PRO A 375 4.62 58.91 25.09
CA PRO A 375 3.70 58.15 25.95
C PRO A 375 2.44 58.92 26.40
N GLU A 376 2.49 60.26 26.40
CA GLU A 376 1.34 61.11 26.77
C GLU A 376 0.31 61.21 25.63
N ASP A 377 0.76 61.19 24.37
CA ASP A 377 -0.11 61.17 23.18
C ASP A 377 -0.95 59.87 23.12
N LEU A 378 -0.31 58.75 23.49
CA LEU A 378 -0.96 57.44 23.59
C LEU A 378 -2.04 57.40 24.68
N ARG A 379 -1.87 58.15 25.78
CA ARG A 379 -2.85 58.21 26.87
C ARG A 379 -4.08 59.04 26.53
N GLU A 380 -3.94 60.10 25.73
CA GLU A 380 -5.10 60.87 25.25
C GLU A 380 -5.92 60.11 24.21
N ILE A 381 -5.26 59.43 23.26
CA ILE A 381 -5.93 58.61 22.23
C ILE A 381 -6.75 57.47 22.87
N LEU A 382 -6.26 56.87 23.94
CA LEU A 382 -6.97 55.81 24.67
C LEU A 382 -8.12 56.33 25.57
N ARG A 383 -8.16 57.64 25.86
CA ARG A 383 -9.22 58.26 26.68
C ARG A 383 -10.39 58.80 25.86
N ALA A 384 -10.14 59.18 24.61
CA ALA A 384 -11.18 59.64 23.70
C ALA A 384 -11.80 58.42 23.00
N ASP A 385 -12.99 58.01 23.44
CA ASP A 385 -13.78 56.92 22.86
C ASP A 385 -14.40 57.32 21.50
N GLN A 386 -13.59 57.92 20.62
CA GLN A 386 -13.98 58.43 19.30
C GLN A 386 -12.94 58.11 18.23
N VAL A 387 -13.45 57.84 17.02
CA VAL A 387 -12.65 57.56 15.83
C VAL A 387 -12.00 58.85 15.33
N VAL A 388 -10.68 58.86 15.26
CA VAL A 388 -9.88 59.95 14.67
C VAL A 388 -9.28 59.46 13.36
N TYR A 389 -9.40 60.27 12.31
CA TYR A 389 -8.70 60.04 11.04
C TYR A 389 -7.92 61.30 10.66
N GLY A 390 -6.70 61.09 10.16
CA GLY A 390 -5.85 62.15 9.62
C GLY A 390 -6.09 62.31 8.13
N GLU A 391 -6.28 63.54 7.67
CA GLU A 391 -6.37 63.87 6.25
C GLU A 391 -5.07 64.58 5.83
N TYR A 392 -4.42 64.08 4.78
CA TYR A 392 -3.18 64.65 4.27
C TYR A 392 -3.52 65.86 3.38
N VAL A 393 -3.31 67.07 3.91
CA VAL A 393 -3.39 68.30 3.13
C VAL A 393 -1.98 68.86 3.04
N SER A 394 -1.46 68.91 1.82
CA SER A 394 -0.12 69.34 1.41
C SER A 394 0.76 69.94 2.52
N GLU A 395 1.78 69.17 2.89
CA GLU A 395 2.95 69.55 3.71
C GLU A 395 2.72 69.85 5.21
N ASP A 396 1.49 69.84 5.75
CA ASP A 396 1.26 69.91 7.21
C ASP A 396 0.08 69.03 7.67
N TRP A 397 0.30 68.18 8.68
CA TRP A 397 -0.76 67.39 9.31
C TRP A 397 -1.57 68.23 10.29
N LYS A 398 -2.90 68.27 10.14
CA LYS A 398 -3.83 68.78 11.16
C LYS A 398 -4.82 67.69 11.58
N LEU A 399 -4.78 67.33 12.86
CA LEU A 399 -5.78 66.45 13.49
C LEU A 399 -7.13 67.17 13.55
N ARG A 400 -8.19 66.53 13.03
CA ARG A 400 -9.57 66.95 13.27
C ARG A 400 -10.36 65.79 13.89
N VAL A 401 -11.03 66.09 14.99
CA VAL A 401 -12.01 65.21 15.62
C VAL A 401 -13.36 65.50 14.98
N ILE A 402 -14.04 64.49 14.44
CA ILE A 402 -15.42 64.62 13.98
C ILE A 402 -16.35 64.07 15.06
N PRO A 403 -17.15 64.90 15.72
CA PRO A 403 -18.08 64.42 16.74
C PRO A 403 -19.26 63.70 16.08
N GLY A 404 -19.54 62.45 16.47
CA GLY A 404 -20.89 61.86 16.32
C GLY A 404 -21.04 60.57 15.49
N CYS A 405 -19.98 59.89 15.06
CA CYS A 405 -20.16 58.58 14.38
C CYS A 405 -20.32 57.43 15.38
N SER A 406 -21.55 56.95 15.55
CA SER A 406 -21.82 55.63 16.15
C SER A 406 -21.65 54.53 15.08
N LEU A 407 -20.92 53.46 15.42
CA LEU A 407 -20.78 52.27 14.58
C LEU A 407 -22.14 51.58 14.44
N ASN A 408 -22.73 51.62 13.24
CA ASN A 408 -23.85 50.77 12.89
C ASN A 408 -23.30 49.38 12.51
N PRO A 409 -23.79 48.26 13.08
CA PRO A 409 -23.19 46.93 12.92
C PRO A 409 -23.53 46.25 11.57
N CYS A 410 -23.88 47.01 10.55
CA CYS A 410 -24.20 46.53 9.20
C CYS A 410 -23.55 47.46 8.19
N LEU A 411 -22.32 47.13 7.78
CA LEU A 411 -21.74 47.70 6.57
C LEU A 411 -21.25 46.56 5.70
N ASP A 412 -22.08 46.31 4.68
CA ASP A 412 -21.77 45.55 3.48
C ASP A 412 -20.37 45.91 2.97
N VAL A 413 -19.54 44.89 2.80
CA VAL A 413 -18.30 45.00 2.01
C VAL A 413 -18.72 45.14 0.55
N GLY A 414 -18.96 46.38 0.13
CA GLY A 414 -19.18 46.76 -1.25
C GLY A 414 -17.95 46.43 -2.09
N TYR A 415 -18.07 45.40 -2.91
CA TYR A 415 -17.13 45.13 -4.00
C TYR A 415 -17.09 46.32 -4.97
N ILE A 416 -15.93 46.96 -5.12
CA ILE A 416 -15.59 47.61 -6.40
C ILE A 416 -14.93 46.53 -7.26
N VAL A 417 -15.74 45.84 -8.05
CA VAL A 417 -15.28 44.98 -9.15
C VAL A 417 -14.81 45.89 -10.29
N PRO A 418 -13.55 45.85 -10.74
CA PRO A 418 -13.21 46.35 -12.06
C PRO A 418 -13.75 45.33 -13.06
N ARG A 419 -14.93 45.62 -13.64
CA ARG A 419 -15.41 44.95 -14.85
C ARG A 419 -14.41 45.24 -15.97
N LYS A 420 -13.49 44.30 -16.23
CA LYS A 420 -13.01 44.04 -17.59
C LYS A 420 -12.99 42.53 -17.83
N ARG A 421 -14.08 42.07 -18.45
CA ARG A 421 -14.08 40.86 -19.26
C ARG A 421 -13.00 41.01 -20.32
N THR A 422 -12.03 40.11 -20.32
CA THR A 422 -11.36 39.71 -21.56
C THR A 422 -11.17 38.21 -21.49
N ARG A 423 -11.84 37.51 -22.41
CA ARG A 423 -11.65 36.09 -22.71
C ARG A 423 -10.22 35.88 -23.20
N LEU A 424 -9.56 34.85 -22.69
CA LEU A 424 -8.99 33.73 -23.46
C LEU A 424 -8.78 32.55 -22.51
#